data_AF-A0A2V7HQY5-F1
#
_entry.id   AF-A0A2V7HQY5-F1
#
_cell.length_a   1.000
_cell.length_b   1.000
_cell.length_c   1.000
_cell.angle_alpha   90.00
_cell.angle_beta   90.00
_cell.angle_gamma   90.00
#
_symmetry.space_group_name_H-M   'P 1'
#
loop_
_entity.id
_entity.type
_entity.pdbx_description
1 polymer ?
#
loop_
_entity_poly.entity_id
_entity_poly.type
_entity_poly.pdbx_seq_one_letter_code
_entity_poly.pdbx_strand_id
1 'polypeptide(L)'
;MPLHRLSAAVAVVTLVTLAGPALAGRLVPAFPAEVPSAVRARLSPVVDRASLATRIQGESFVARRDVFEYLVEHPEFATHVTQALRVARYRIWRTPTGLMLDDGWGTVGALEVVYGAPGVRVMYAKGEFQQTVLPNIRGQAVVTIDWTVTPAPDGKNLIAPTVGAFVKLDNPVLSAASVLAGSIAAAKAEQEALRLVRVFQKTTRAIDDNPGALLESLRHRPGTPRRELEEFGRLLSVPAASVAPAAR
;
A
#
# COMPACT_ATOMS: atom_id res chain seq x y z
N MET A 1 36.88 -12.61 -13.38
CA MET A 1 35.73 -11.73 -13.65
C MET A 1 34.56 -12.59 -14.09
N PRO A 2 33.62 -12.96 -13.21
CA PRO A 2 32.47 -13.73 -13.63
C PRO A 2 31.37 -12.78 -14.11
N LEU A 3 31.03 -12.96 -15.38
CA LEU A 3 29.81 -12.47 -16.00
C LEU A 3 28.59 -12.96 -15.21
N HIS A 4 27.87 -12.02 -14.60
CA HIS A 4 26.58 -12.32 -13.98
C HIS A 4 25.48 -12.28 -15.04
N ARG A 5 25.22 -13.47 -15.57
CA ARG A 5 23.90 -14.08 -15.77
C ARG A 5 22.76 -13.11 -16.03
N LEU A 6 22.40 -13.01 -17.31
CA LEU A 6 21.03 -12.83 -17.78
C LEU A 6 20.11 -13.74 -16.96
N SER A 7 19.24 -13.15 -16.16
CA SER A 7 18.11 -13.82 -15.53
C SER A 7 16.94 -12.87 -15.60
N ALA A 8 16.24 -12.99 -16.73
CA ALA A 8 14.95 -12.38 -16.97
C ALA A 8 13.96 -12.85 -15.89
N ALA A 9 13.45 -11.90 -15.10
CA ALA A 9 12.25 -12.08 -14.28
C ALA A 9 11.59 -10.71 -14.06
N VAL A 10 11.12 -10.18 -15.18
CA VAL A 10 9.97 -9.29 -15.38
C VAL A 10 9.08 -9.11 -14.14
N ALA A 11 9.06 -7.90 -13.57
CA ALA A 11 7.89 -7.39 -12.83
C ALA A 11 7.68 -5.90 -13.12
N VAL A 12 7.56 -5.60 -14.41
CA VAL A 12 6.52 -4.78 -15.06
C VAL A 12 5.75 -3.82 -14.14
N VAL A 13 6.10 -2.53 -14.19
CA VAL A 13 5.19 -1.52 -14.75
C VAL A 13 5.63 -1.33 -16.20
N THR A 14 5.26 -2.29 -17.04
CA THR A 14 5.47 -2.25 -18.50
C THR A 14 4.09 -2.34 -19.12
N LEU A 15 3.77 -1.39 -19.98
CA LEU A 15 2.62 -1.51 -20.87
C LEU A 15 2.92 -2.65 -21.85
N VAL A 16 2.40 -3.86 -21.60
CA VAL A 16 2.51 -5.01 -22.52
C VAL A 16 1.13 -5.63 -22.69
N THR A 17 0.68 -5.65 -23.95
CA THR A 17 -0.59 -6.12 -24.48
C THR A 17 -0.69 -7.65 -24.55
N LEU A 18 -1.58 -8.28 -23.78
CA LEU A 18 -2.08 -9.64 -24.00
C LEU A 18 -3.59 -9.74 -23.66
N ALA A 19 -4.40 -9.98 -24.69
CA ALA A 19 -5.86 -9.94 -24.68
C ALA A 19 -6.55 -10.90 -23.69
N GLY A 20 -7.68 -10.47 -23.12
CA GLY A 20 -8.64 -11.30 -22.40
C GLY A 20 -9.71 -10.46 -21.68
N PRO A 21 -11.00 -10.85 -21.68
CA PRO A 21 -12.06 -10.10 -21.04
C PRO A 21 -12.14 -10.48 -19.56
N ALA A 22 -12.11 -9.50 -18.65
CA ALA A 22 -12.48 -9.74 -17.25
C ALA A 22 -13.77 -8.96 -16.97
N LEU A 23 -14.89 -9.71 -16.98
CA LEU A 23 -16.20 -9.25 -16.58
C LEU A 23 -16.24 -9.00 -15.06
N ALA A 24 -16.93 -7.91 -14.70
CA ALA A 24 -17.79 -7.76 -13.52
C ALA A 24 -17.19 -8.07 -12.14
N GLY A 25 -16.47 -7.11 -11.56
CA GLY A 25 -16.36 -6.96 -10.11
C GLY A 25 -17.45 -6.01 -9.60
N ARG A 26 -18.13 -6.36 -8.50
CA ARG A 26 -19.13 -5.54 -7.78
C ARG A 26 -18.78 -4.04 -7.82
N LEU A 27 -19.79 -3.19 -8.00
CA LEU A 27 -19.71 -1.73 -7.92
C LEU A 27 -19.26 -1.27 -6.51
N VAL A 28 -17.99 -1.47 -6.17
CA VAL A 28 -17.42 -0.92 -4.93
C VAL A 28 -17.16 0.57 -5.20
N PRO A 29 -17.74 1.50 -4.41
CA PRO A 29 -17.52 2.92 -4.60
C PRO A 29 -16.02 3.23 -4.56
N ALA A 30 -15.55 4.13 -5.42
CA ALA A 30 -14.12 4.47 -5.51
C ALA A 30 -13.53 4.95 -4.18
N PHE A 31 -14.37 5.61 -3.36
CA PHE A 31 -14.02 6.06 -2.01
C PHE A 31 -14.98 5.47 -0.97
N PRO A 32 -14.46 4.97 0.17
CA PRO A 32 -15.25 4.58 1.34
C PRO A 32 -16.20 5.69 1.79
N ALA A 33 -17.37 5.38 2.34
CA ALA A 33 -18.41 6.36 2.71
C ALA A 33 -17.91 7.44 3.69
N GLU A 34 -16.95 7.08 4.52
CA GLU A 34 -16.32 7.88 5.57
C GLU A 34 -15.42 8.99 5.02
N VAL A 35 -15.04 8.94 3.74
CA VAL A 35 -14.18 9.98 3.13
C VAL A 35 -15.02 11.25 2.86
N PRO A 36 -14.65 12.43 3.42
CA PRO A 36 -15.40 13.67 3.24
C PRO A 36 -15.50 14.10 1.78
N SER A 37 -16.60 14.76 1.41
CA SER A 37 -16.82 15.26 0.04
C SER A 37 -15.70 16.17 -0.45
N ALA A 38 -15.14 17.02 0.41
CA ALA A 38 -14.00 17.88 0.07
C ALA A 38 -12.73 17.08 -0.33
N VAL A 39 -12.46 15.97 0.37
CA VAL A 39 -11.34 15.08 0.03
C VAL A 39 -11.61 14.36 -1.30
N ARG A 40 -12.84 13.87 -1.50
CA ARG A 40 -13.22 13.23 -2.78
C ARG A 40 -13.08 14.21 -3.94
N ALA A 41 -13.56 15.45 -3.78
CA ALA A 41 -13.46 16.49 -4.80
C ALA A 41 -12.01 16.85 -5.12
N ARG A 42 -11.12 16.91 -4.11
CA ARG A 42 -9.68 17.12 -4.33
C ARG A 42 -9.04 16.02 -5.18
N LEU A 43 -9.48 14.77 -5.01
CA LEU A 43 -8.88 13.60 -5.65
C LEU A 43 -9.58 13.16 -6.94
N SER A 44 -10.77 13.69 -7.23
CA SER A 44 -11.56 13.37 -8.42
C SER A 44 -10.80 13.57 -9.74
N PRO A 45 -9.93 14.60 -9.91
CA PRO A 45 -9.16 14.76 -11.16
C PRO A 45 -8.17 13.63 -11.46
N VAL A 46 -7.86 12.78 -10.47
CA VAL A 46 -7.04 11.57 -10.61
C VAL A 46 -7.92 10.34 -10.74
N VAL A 47 -8.94 10.21 -9.88
CA VAL A 47 -9.82 9.03 -9.84
C VAL A 47 -10.72 8.96 -11.07
N ASP A 48 -11.36 10.06 -11.46
CA ASP A 48 -12.31 10.10 -12.59
C ASP A 48 -11.61 9.97 -13.95
N ARG A 49 -10.31 10.27 -13.99
CA ARG A 49 -9.46 10.22 -15.19
C ARG A 49 -8.33 9.20 -15.03
N ALA A 50 -8.54 8.19 -14.21
CA ALA A 50 -7.55 7.16 -13.98
C ALA A 50 -7.31 6.37 -15.27
N SER A 51 -6.05 6.24 -15.66
CA SER A 51 -5.62 5.34 -16.73
C SER A 51 -5.69 3.87 -16.27
N LEU A 52 -5.52 3.63 -14.96
CA LEU A 52 -5.62 2.33 -14.29
C LEU A 52 -6.46 2.50 -13.03
N ALA A 53 -7.47 1.66 -12.83
CA ALA A 53 -8.27 1.67 -11.61
C ALA A 53 -8.56 0.24 -11.15
N THR A 54 -8.41 0.00 -9.86
CA THR A 54 -8.85 -1.23 -9.22
C THR A 54 -9.38 -0.91 -7.83
N ARG A 55 -10.33 -1.72 -7.35
CA ARG A 55 -10.74 -1.75 -5.96
C ARG A 55 -11.19 -3.16 -5.61
N ILE A 56 -10.49 -3.77 -4.67
CA ILE A 56 -10.67 -5.18 -4.33
C ILE A 56 -10.87 -5.35 -2.83
N GLN A 57 -11.73 -6.30 -2.47
CA GLN A 57 -11.76 -6.83 -1.12
C GLN A 57 -10.65 -7.87 -0.99
N GLY A 58 -9.70 -7.62 -0.10
CA GLY A 58 -8.62 -8.53 0.20
C GLY A 58 -9.08 -9.72 1.05
N GLU A 59 -8.27 -10.76 1.07
CA GLU A 59 -8.46 -11.88 1.99
C GLU A 59 -8.36 -11.39 3.44
N SER A 60 -9.31 -11.82 4.27
CA SER A 60 -9.34 -11.44 5.68
C SER A 60 -8.25 -12.15 6.47
N PHE A 61 -7.74 -11.53 7.52
CA PHE A 61 -6.67 -12.12 8.34
C PHE A 61 -6.82 -11.75 9.81
N VAL A 62 -6.37 -12.66 10.68
CA VAL A 62 -6.36 -12.42 12.13
C VAL A 62 -5.12 -11.60 12.48
N ALA A 63 -5.33 -10.47 13.15
CA ALA A 63 -4.28 -9.59 13.62
C ALA A 63 -4.69 -8.85 14.90
N ARG A 64 -3.68 -8.34 15.60
CA ARG A 64 -3.88 -7.29 16.59
C ARG A 64 -4.30 -5.99 15.89
N ARG A 65 -5.50 -5.49 16.19
CA ARG A 65 -6.10 -4.32 15.52
C ARG A 65 -5.23 -3.08 15.70
N ASP A 66 -4.87 -2.77 16.93
CA ASP A 66 -4.05 -1.63 17.32
C ASP A 66 -2.72 -1.59 16.57
N VAL A 67 -2.05 -2.74 16.47
CA VAL A 67 -0.79 -2.91 15.72
C VAL A 67 -1.00 -2.68 14.23
N PHE A 68 -2.04 -3.27 13.64
CA PHE A 68 -2.35 -3.07 12.23
C PHE A 68 -2.67 -1.61 11.92
N GLU A 69 -3.59 -0.99 12.66
CA GLU A 69 -4.01 0.40 12.47
C GLU A 69 -2.81 1.36 12.62
N TYR A 70 -1.96 1.13 13.62
CA TYR A 70 -0.75 1.91 13.83
C TYR A 70 0.21 1.87 12.63
N LEU A 71 0.40 0.71 11.99
CA LEU A 71 1.28 0.61 10.83
C LEU A 71 0.72 1.32 9.60
N VAL A 72 -0.59 1.21 9.35
CA VAL A 72 -1.22 1.94 8.22
C VAL A 72 -1.20 3.46 8.48
N GLU A 73 -1.25 3.88 9.75
CA GLU A 73 -1.13 5.28 10.18
C GLU A 73 0.26 5.87 10.01
N HIS A 74 1.30 5.05 10.16
CA HIS A 74 2.69 5.48 10.14
C HIS A 74 3.44 4.83 8.98
N PRO A 75 3.16 5.22 7.71
CA PRO A 75 3.69 4.53 6.52
C PRO A 75 5.23 4.58 6.40
N GLU A 76 5.86 5.64 6.90
CA GLU A 76 7.32 5.71 7.05
C GLU A 76 7.81 4.63 8.03
N PHE A 77 7.24 4.55 9.23
CA PHE A 77 7.61 3.53 10.20
C PHE A 77 7.31 2.10 9.71
N ALA A 78 6.16 1.90 9.04
CA ALA A 78 5.80 0.62 8.43
C ALA A 78 6.82 0.14 7.38
N THR A 79 7.50 1.06 6.70
CA THR A 79 8.64 0.72 5.84
C THR A 79 9.76 0.04 6.63
N HIS A 80 10.14 0.59 7.79
CA HIS A 80 11.18 0.00 8.63
C HIS A 80 10.79 -1.40 9.12
N VAL A 81 9.53 -1.58 9.53
CA VAL A 81 8.98 -2.86 9.96
C VAL A 81 9.00 -3.89 8.84
N THR A 82 8.44 -3.55 7.68
CA THR A 82 8.37 -4.47 6.54
C THR A 82 9.72 -4.83 5.96
N GLN A 83 10.70 -3.90 5.99
CA GLN A 83 12.07 -4.18 5.57
C GLN A 83 12.82 -5.04 6.59
N ALA A 84 12.63 -4.83 7.90
CA ALA A 84 13.19 -5.68 8.94
C ALA A 84 12.69 -7.13 8.81
N LEU A 85 11.41 -7.29 8.50
CA LEU A 85 10.76 -8.59 8.26
C LEU A 85 11.01 -9.16 6.86
N ARG A 86 11.68 -8.41 5.97
CA ARG A 86 11.95 -8.78 4.57
C ARG A 86 10.69 -9.14 3.78
N VAL A 87 9.55 -8.52 4.10
CA VAL A 87 8.25 -8.77 3.45
C VAL A 87 7.95 -7.80 2.31
N ALA A 88 8.58 -6.62 2.30
CA ALA A 88 8.41 -5.63 1.24
C ALA A 88 9.74 -4.94 0.88
N ARG A 89 9.81 -4.46 -0.37
CA ARG A 89 10.98 -3.76 -0.93
C ARG A 89 10.76 -2.24 -1.07
N TYR A 90 9.52 -1.77 -0.97
CA TYR A 90 9.22 -0.34 -1.06
C TYR A 90 9.90 0.41 0.09
N ARG A 91 10.08 1.71 -0.11
CA ARG A 91 10.61 2.61 0.90
C ARG A 91 9.79 3.88 0.96
N ILE A 92 9.30 4.23 2.14
CA ILE A 92 8.75 5.55 2.43
C ILE A 92 9.67 6.23 3.44
N TRP A 93 10.01 7.49 3.19
CA TRP A 93 10.88 8.27 4.07
C TRP A 93 10.44 9.73 4.10
N ARG A 94 10.72 10.40 5.21
CA ARG A 94 10.46 11.83 5.33
C ARG A 94 11.61 12.68 4.82
N THR A 95 11.25 13.79 4.19
CA THR A 95 12.12 14.89 3.80
C THR A 95 11.55 16.19 4.38
N PRO A 96 12.29 17.31 4.33
CA PRO A 96 11.75 18.61 4.76
C PRO A 96 10.49 19.05 4.00
N THR A 97 10.25 18.50 2.81
CA THR A 97 9.12 18.85 1.93
C THR A 97 7.94 17.89 2.01
N GLY A 98 8.05 16.80 2.79
CA GLY A 98 6.96 15.82 2.97
C GLY A 98 7.45 14.38 2.97
N LEU A 99 6.55 13.45 2.65
CA LEU A 99 6.93 12.05 2.48
C LEU A 99 7.36 11.81 1.03
N MET A 100 8.35 10.95 0.89
CA MET A 100 8.82 10.41 -0.37
C MET A 100 8.57 8.90 -0.37
N LEU A 101 8.32 8.35 -1.55
CA LEU A 101 8.10 6.94 -1.83
C LEU A 101 9.05 6.50 -2.94
N ASP A 102 9.62 5.32 -2.77
CA ASP A 102 10.29 4.50 -3.77
C ASP A 102 9.57 3.16 -3.77
N ASP A 103 9.01 2.76 -4.90
CA ASP A 103 8.27 1.51 -5.01
C ASP A 103 9.19 0.26 -5.10
N GLY A 104 10.49 0.46 -5.22
CA GLY A 104 11.51 -0.58 -5.36
C GLY A 104 11.65 -1.14 -6.77
N TRP A 105 10.96 -0.54 -7.75
CA TRP A 105 10.91 -0.97 -9.15
C TRP A 105 11.26 0.16 -10.14
N GLY A 106 11.55 1.36 -9.66
CA GLY A 106 12.03 2.49 -10.47
C GLY A 106 11.11 3.72 -10.44
N THR A 107 10.04 3.70 -9.64
CA THR A 107 9.21 4.88 -9.40
C THR A 107 9.64 5.56 -8.12
N VAL A 108 9.99 6.83 -8.21
CA VAL A 108 10.22 7.70 -7.05
C VAL A 108 9.26 8.87 -7.12
N GLY A 109 8.62 9.20 -5.99
CA GLY A 109 7.61 10.24 -5.96
C GLY A 109 7.30 10.77 -4.57
N ALA A 110 6.69 11.95 -4.52
CA ALA A 110 6.12 12.48 -3.29
C ALA A 110 4.87 11.70 -2.92
N LEU A 111 4.71 11.44 -1.62
CA LEU A 111 3.55 10.79 -1.01
C LEU A 111 2.91 11.76 -0.02
N GLU A 112 1.59 11.73 0.05
CA GLU A 112 0.79 12.46 1.03
C GLU A 112 -0.28 11.54 1.60
N VAL A 113 -0.43 11.51 2.92
CA VAL A 113 -1.61 10.95 3.57
C VAL A 113 -2.68 12.04 3.57
N VAL A 114 -3.66 11.93 2.67
CA VAL A 114 -4.67 12.98 2.44
C VAL A 114 -5.83 12.86 3.42
N TYR A 115 -6.15 11.66 3.87
CA TYR A 115 -7.20 11.43 4.86
C TYR A 115 -6.89 10.19 5.70
N GLY A 116 -7.15 10.31 7.00
CA GLY A 116 -7.10 9.20 7.94
C GLY A 116 -8.17 9.35 9.02
N ALA A 117 -8.93 8.28 9.20
CA ALA A 117 -9.93 8.13 10.25
C ALA A 117 -9.99 6.65 10.66
N PRO A 118 -10.58 6.29 11.81
CA PRO A 118 -10.70 4.87 12.18
C PRO A 118 -11.31 4.03 11.05
N GLY A 119 -10.62 2.99 10.59
CA GLY A 119 -11.09 2.12 9.50
C GLY A 119 -10.75 2.56 8.08
N VAL A 120 -10.11 3.73 7.86
CA VAL A 120 -9.82 4.22 6.50
C VAL A 120 -8.56 5.08 6.41
N ARG A 121 -7.76 4.85 5.37
CA ARG A 121 -6.62 5.68 4.97
C ARG A 121 -6.71 5.98 3.47
N VAL A 122 -6.45 7.22 3.11
CA VAL A 122 -6.37 7.67 1.71
C VAL A 122 -5.05 8.37 1.50
N MET A 123 -4.29 7.90 0.53
CA MET A 123 -2.99 8.41 0.16
C MET A 123 -3.02 8.93 -1.27
N TYR A 124 -2.28 10.00 -1.51
CA TYR A 124 -2.01 10.54 -2.83
C TYR A 124 -0.52 10.50 -3.10
N ALA A 125 -0.12 10.09 -4.29
CA ALA A 125 1.26 10.11 -4.72
C ALA A 125 1.41 10.82 -6.06
N LYS A 126 2.54 11.49 -6.24
CA LYS A 126 2.97 12.07 -7.52
C LYS A 126 4.42 11.73 -7.76
N GLY A 127 4.73 11.11 -8.88
CA GLY A 127 6.08 10.64 -9.15
C GLY A 127 6.41 10.51 -10.62
N GLU A 128 7.63 10.09 -10.86
CA GLU A 128 8.13 9.75 -12.18
C GLU A 128 8.75 8.35 -12.14
N PHE A 129 8.42 7.54 -13.15
CA PHE A 129 9.08 6.28 -13.42
C PHE A 129 10.24 6.53 -14.38
N GLN A 130 11.45 6.22 -13.92
CA GLN A 130 12.67 6.44 -14.69
C GLN A 130 12.96 5.24 -15.59
N GLN A 131 13.14 5.48 -16.88
CA GLN A 131 13.49 4.45 -17.86
C GLN A 131 14.85 4.77 -18.48
N THR A 132 15.70 3.77 -18.67
CA THR A 132 17.06 3.96 -19.24
C THR A 132 17.03 4.29 -20.73
N VAL A 133 16.01 3.82 -21.46
CA VAL A 133 15.94 3.88 -22.94
C VAL A 133 14.72 4.67 -23.44
N LEU A 134 13.69 4.83 -22.61
CA LEU A 134 12.44 5.50 -22.96
C LEU A 134 12.26 6.79 -22.14
N PRO A 135 11.42 7.74 -22.58
CA PRO A 135 11.11 8.92 -21.79
C PRO A 135 10.51 8.57 -20.43
N ASN A 136 10.87 9.32 -19.39
CA ASN A 136 10.30 9.14 -18.06
C ASN A 136 8.77 9.26 -18.09
N ILE A 137 8.09 8.36 -17.37
CA ILE A 137 6.64 8.34 -17.27
C ILE A 137 6.23 9.07 -16.00
N ARG A 138 5.51 10.18 -16.16
CA ARG A 138 4.95 10.94 -15.03
C ARG A 138 3.56 10.44 -14.70
N GLY A 139 3.23 10.41 -13.40
CA GLY A 139 1.94 9.98 -12.96
C GLY A 139 1.53 10.48 -11.58
N GLN A 140 0.23 10.37 -11.36
CA GLN A 140 -0.44 10.63 -10.10
C GLN A 140 -1.15 9.34 -9.67
N ALA A 141 -1.18 9.05 -8.37
CA ALA A 141 -1.90 7.90 -7.85
C ALA A 141 -2.71 8.27 -6.60
N VAL A 142 -3.86 7.62 -6.45
CA VAL A 142 -4.66 7.62 -5.23
C VAL A 142 -4.78 6.18 -4.74
N VAL A 143 -4.40 5.93 -3.49
CA VAL A 143 -4.54 4.63 -2.83
C VAL A 143 -5.52 4.78 -1.67
N THR A 144 -6.54 3.94 -1.65
CA THR A 144 -7.50 3.84 -0.54
C THR A 144 -7.30 2.51 0.16
N ILE A 145 -7.17 2.52 1.49
CA ILE A 145 -7.17 1.33 2.32
C ILE A 145 -8.28 1.52 3.35
N ASP A 146 -9.30 0.68 3.31
CA ASP A 146 -10.34 0.64 4.32
C ASP A 146 -10.51 -0.78 4.85
N TRP A 147 -11.01 -0.93 6.06
CA TRP A 147 -11.13 -2.26 6.67
C TRP A 147 -12.32 -2.34 7.63
N THR A 148 -12.87 -3.53 7.71
CA THR A 148 -13.80 -3.90 8.78
C THR A 148 -13.09 -4.77 9.81
N VAL A 149 -13.61 -4.74 11.03
CA VAL A 149 -13.04 -5.43 12.19
C VAL A 149 -14.14 -6.27 12.81
N THR A 150 -13.91 -7.57 12.94
CA THR A 150 -14.75 -8.46 13.74
C THR A 150 -13.91 -9.16 14.81
N PRO A 151 -14.43 -9.34 16.05
CA PRO A 151 -13.70 -10.04 17.09
C PRO A 151 -13.24 -11.44 16.66
N ALA A 152 -12.04 -11.84 17.10
CA ALA A 152 -11.48 -13.18 16.94
C ALA A 152 -10.95 -13.69 18.29
N PRO A 153 -10.58 -14.99 18.41
CA PRO A 153 -9.99 -15.52 19.63
C PRO A 153 -8.71 -14.78 20.07
N ASP A 154 -8.31 -15.00 21.33
CA ASP A 154 -7.06 -14.51 21.93
C ASP A 154 -6.88 -12.98 21.93
N GLY A 155 -8.01 -12.25 21.94
CA GLY A 155 -8.01 -10.78 21.90
C GLY A 155 -7.55 -10.18 20.58
N LYS A 156 -7.51 -10.98 19.51
CA LYS A 156 -7.22 -10.51 18.17
C LYS A 156 -8.53 -10.17 17.45
N ASN A 157 -8.39 -9.62 16.25
CA ASN A 157 -9.50 -9.31 15.39
C ASN A 157 -9.27 -9.92 14.01
N LEU A 158 -10.35 -10.36 13.38
CA LEU A 158 -10.37 -10.63 11.96
C LEU A 158 -10.53 -9.29 11.23
N ILE A 159 -9.49 -8.93 10.48
CA ILE A 159 -9.43 -7.71 9.66
C ILE A 159 -9.77 -8.09 8.23
N ALA A 160 -10.79 -7.46 7.66
CA ALA A 160 -11.15 -7.60 6.25
C ALA A 160 -10.85 -6.30 5.49
N PRO A 161 -9.68 -6.19 4.82
CA PRO A 161 -9.28 -4.98 4.13
C PRO A 161 -9.92 -4.88 2.74
N THR A 162 -10.15 -3.66 2.28
CA THR A 162 -10.43 -3.30 0.90
C THR A 162 -9.36 -2.31 0.44
N VAL A 163 -8.73 -2.61 -0.69
CA VAL A 163 -7.66 -1.79 -1.27
C VAL A 163 -8.12 -1.27 -2.62
N GLY A 164 -8.05 0.04 -2.80
CA GLY A 164 -8.28 0.72 -4.07
C GLY A 164 -7.01 1.42 -4.54
N ALA A 165 -6.75 1.37 -5.84
CA ALA A 165 -5.63 2.06 -6.48
C ALA A 165 -6.09 2.68 -7.81
N PHE A 166 -5.91 3.98 -7.93
CA PHE A 166 -6.28 4.78 -9.10
C PHE A 166 -5.05 5.52 -9.59
N VAL A 167 -4.56 5.19 -10.78
CA VAL A 167 -3.35 5.77 -11.36
C VAL A 167 -3.71 6.53 -12.62
N LYS A 168 -3.28 7.78 -12.69
CA LYS A 168 -3.39 8.65 -13.86
C LYS A 168 -2.00 8.91 -14.41
N LEU A 169 -1.78 8.52 -15.66
CA LEU A 169 -0.54 8.77 -16.38
C LEU A 169 -0.68 10.04 -17.23
N ASP A 170 0.41 10.78 -17.40
CA ASP A 170 0.41 11.97 -18.25
C ASP A 170 0.38 11.59 -19.75
N ASN A 171 -0.18 12.51 -20.55
CA ASN A 171 -0.62 12.32 -21.94
C ASN A 171 0.40 11.74 -22.96
N PRO A 172 1.74 11.94 -22.90
CA PRO A 172 2.63 11.42 -23.95
C PRO A 172 2.74 9.88 -24.00
N VAL A 173 2.33 9.16 -22.96
CA VAL A 173 2.28 7.68 -22.97
C VAL A 173 1.01 7.16 -23.64
N LEU A 174 -0.08 7.92 -23.56
CA LEU A 174 -1.37 7.54 -24.15
C LEU A 174 -1.37 7.62 -25.69
N SER A 175 -0.54 8.48 -26.29
CA SER A 175 -0.41 8.60 -27.75
C SER A 175 0.28 7.40 -28.43
N ALA A 176 0.96 6.54 -27.67
CA ALA A 176 1.65 5.36 -28.21
C ALA A 176 0.87 4.05 -28.09
N ALA A 177 -0.21 4.01 -27.30
CA ALA A 177 -0.85 2.74 -26.91
C ALA A 177 -2.38 2.80 -26.74
N SER A 178 -3.05 3.72 -27.43
CA SER A 178 -4.48 3.94 -27.22
C SER A 178 -5.33 2.74 -27.65
N VAL A 179 -6.15 2.26 -26.70
CA VAL A 179 -7.41 1.49 -26.82
C VAL A 179 -7.38 -0.03 -26.56
N LEU A 180 -6.25 -0.74 -26.59
CA LEU A 180 -6.26 -2.22 -26.40
C LEU A 180 -5.71 -2.76 -25.06
N ALA A 181 -5.29 -1.89 -24.14
CA ALA A 181 -4.55 -2.30 -22.93
C ALA A 181 -5.38 -2.39 -21.63
N GLY A 182 -6.65 -1.99 -21.63
CA GLY A 182 -7.43 -1.75 -20.41
C GLY A 182 -7.60 -2.95 -19.47
N SER A 183 -7.83 -4.15 -19.99
CA SER A 183 -8.08 -5.34 -19.14
C SER A 183 -6.80 -5.88 -18.48
N ILE A 184 -5.66 -5.80 -19.14
CA ILE A 184 -4.35 -6.22 -18.59
C ILE A 184 -3.89 -5.24 -17.54
N ALA A 185 -4.05 -3.96 -17.84
CA ALA A 185 -3.87 -2.85 -16.92
C ALA A 185 -4.65 -3.06 -15.61
N ALA A 186 -5.94 -3.38 -15.73
CA ALA A 186 -6.81 -3.66 -14.59
C ALA A 186 -6.36 -4.91 -13.82
N ALA A 187 -6.07 -6.02 -14.50
CA ALA A 187 -5.59 -7.25 -13.88
C ALA A 187 -4.26 -7.04 -13.13
N LYS A 188 -3.36 -6.23 -13.68
CA LYS A 188 -2.09 -5.89 -13.03
C LYS A 188 -2.31 -5.00 -11.80
N ALA A 189 -3.18 -3.99 -11.90
CA ALA A 189 -3.53 -3.16 -10.76
C ALA A 189 -4.13 -4.01 -9.62
N GLU A 190 -5.03 -4.94 -9.95
CA GLU A 190 -5.59 -5.90 -9.00
C GLU A 190 -4.50 -6.79 -8.36
N GLN A 191 -3.55 -7.31 -9.13
CA GLN A 191 -2.44 -8.08 -8.59
C GLN A 191 -1.59 -7.29 -7.59
N GLU A 192 -1.32 -6.01 -7.85
CA GLU A 192 -0.59 -5.15 -6.92
C GLU A 192 -1.40 -4.86 -5.65
N ALA A 193 -2.71 -4.66 -5.77
CA ALA A 193 -3.59 -4.53 -4.61
C ALA A 193 -3.60 -5.83 -3.76
N LEU A 194 -3.69 -7.01 -4.39
CA LEU A 194 -3.60 -8.30 -3.70
C LEU A 194 -2.21 -8.53 -3.07
N ARG A 195 -1.15 -8.01 -3.69
CA ARG A 195 0.20 -8.05 -3.12
C ARG A 195 0.28 -7.19 -1.86
N LEU A 196 -0.32 -6.00 -1.86
CA LEU A 196 -0.39 -5.16 -0.66
C LEU A 196 -1.13 -5.85 0.48
N VAL A 197 -2.27 -6.49 0.19
CA VAL A 197 -3.02 -7.28 1.19
C VAL A 197 -2.13 -8.39 1.77
N ARG A 198 -1.39 -9.13 0.92
CA ARG A 198 -0.44 -10.15 1.37
C ARG A 198 0.70 -9.57 2.22
N VAL A 199 1.13 -8.34 1.96
CA VAL A 199 2.09 -7.65 2.83
C VAL A 199 1.48 -7.41 4.21
N PHE A 200 0.22 -6.97 4.31
CA PHE A 200 -0.45 -6.81 5.61
C PHE A 200 -0.48 -8.12 6.38
N GLN A 201 -0.99 -9.18 5.75
CA GLN A 201 -1.07 -10.51 6.35
C GLN A 201 0.28 -11.03 6.85
N LYS A 202 1.31 -10.97 6.00
CA LYS A 202 2.65 -11.46 6.35
C LYS A 202 3.29 -10.62 7.46
N THR A 203 3.07 -9.31 7.43
CA THR A 203 3.63 -8.38 8.43
C THR A 203 3.04 -8.64 9.80
N THR A 204 1.71 -8.66 9.92
CA THR A 204 1.05 -8.86 11.22
C THR A 204 1.32 -10.24 11.79
N ARG A 205 1.34 -11.27 10.94
CA ARG A 205 1.73 -12.63 11.36
C ARG A 205 3.15 -12.68 11.90
N ALA A 206 4.12 -12.11 11.18
CA ALA A 206 5.51 -12.15 11.61
C ALA A 206 5.78 -11.30 12.87
N ILE A 207 5.02 -10.21 13.08
CA ILE A 207 5.03 -9.45 14.33
C ILE A 207 4.56 -10.33 15.50
N ASP A 208 3.46 -11.06 15.32
CA ASP A 208 2.90 -11.93 16.36
C ASP A 208 3.81 -13.13 16.67
N ASP A 209 4.51 -13.67 15.67
CA ASP A 209 5.40 -14.82 15.83
C ASP A 209 6.62 -14.50 16.72
N ASN A 210 7.21 -13.31 16.59
CA ASN A 210 8.35 -12.89 17.43
C ASN A 210 8.47 -11.36 17.58
N PRO A 211 7.65 -10.74 18.44
CA PRO A 211 7.62 -9.29 18.59
C PRO A 211 8.93 -8.74 19.20
N GLY A 212 9.56 -9.50 20.11
CA GLY A 212 10.82 -9.11 20.76
C GLY A 212 11.98 -9.01 19.76
N ALA A 213 12.16 -10.03 18.91
CA ALA A 213 13.20 -10.01 17.89
C ALA A 213 13.00 -8.90 16.86
N LEU A 214 11.74 -8.59 16.50
CA LEU A 214 11.44 -7.46 15.63
C LEU A 214 11.83 -6.13 16.28
N LEU A 215 11.44 -5.90 17.53
CA LEU A 215 11.80 -4.68 18.25
C LEU A 215 13.31 -4.50 18.36
N GLU A 216 14.05 -5.57 18.66
CA GLU A 216 15.51 -5.55 18.64
C GLU A 216 16.07 -5.21 17.27
N SER A 217 15.55 -5.83 16.20
CA SER A 217 15.97 -5.52 14.83
C SER A 217 15.74 -4.05 14.47
N LEU A 218 14.60 -3.49 14.87
CA LEU A 218 14.26 -2.08 14.62
C LEU A 218 15.14 -1.10 15.40
N ARG A 219 15.52 -1.43 16.64
CA ARG A 219 16.46 -0.62 17.47
C ARG A 219 17.82 -0.47 16.81
N HIS A 220 18.32 -1.54 16.18
CA HIS A 220 19.62 -1.55 15.52
C HIS A 220 19.57 -1.05 14.07
N ARG A 221 18.37 -0.86 13.50
CA ARG A 221 18.21 -0.40 12.12
C ARG A 221 18.44 1.11 12.02
N PRO A 222 19.37 1.58 11.16
CA PRO A 222 19.59 3.01 10.95
C PRO A 222 18.35 3.73 10.42
N GLY A 223 18.11 4.93 10.93
CA GLY A 223 17.02 5.80 10.46
C GLY A 223 15.63 5.42 10.98
N THR A 224 15.48 4.38 11.80
CA THR A 224 14.18 4.05 12.41
C THR A 224 13.70 5.22 13.29
N PRO A 225 12.49 5.75 13.07
CA PRO A 225 11.95 6.83 13.89
C PRO A 225 11.78 6.39 15.36
N ARG A 226 12.43 7.10 16.28
CA ARG A 226 12.50 6.70 17.71
C ARG A 226 11.15 6.77 18.41
N ARG A 227 10.42 7.85 18.20
CA ARG A 227 9.09 8.05 18.81
C ARG A 227 8.16 6.92 18.40
N GLU A 228 8.12 6.61 17.11
CA GLU A 228 7.24 5.59 16.57
C GLU A 228 7.66 4.19 17.02
N LEU A 229 8.96 3.94 17.20
CA LEU A 229 9.46 2.69 17.77
C LEU A 229 9.02 2.50 19.24
N GLU A 230 9.05 3.56 20.04
CA GLU A 230 8.61 3.52 21.43
C GLU A 230 7.09 3.30 21.55
N GLU A 231 6.31 4.04 20.75
CA GLU A 231 4.85 3.88 20.67
C GLU A 231 4.48 2.46 20.22
N PHE A 232 5.14 1.93 19.19
CA PHE A 232 4.95 0.56 18.71
C PHE A 232 5.34 -0.48 19.77
N GLY A 233 6.45 -0.27 20.48
CA GLY A 233 6.86 -1.14 21.58
C GLY A 233 5.83 -1.19 22.71
N ARG A 234 5.20 -0.04 23.05
CA ARG A 234 4.10 0.00 24.03
C ARG A 234 2.90 -0.81 23.56
N LEU A 235 2.49 -0.67 22.29
CA LEU A 235 1.42 -1.48 21.73
C LEU A 235 1.74 -2.97 21.89
N LEU A 236 2.92 -3.42 21.44
CA LEU A 236 3.29 -4.82 21.53
C LEU A 236 3.37 -5.36 22.97
N SER A 237 3.65 -4.52 23.96
CA SER A 237 3.71 -4.91 25.38
C SER A 237 2.35 -5.16 26.02
N VAL A 238 1.27 -4.61 25.45
CA VAL A 238 -0.10 -4.86 25.92
C VAL A 238 -0.56 -6.24 25.42
N PRO A 239 -1.04 -7.14 26.30
CA PRO A 239 -1.59 -8.42 25.87
C PRO A 239 -2.78 -8.22 24.92
N ALA A 240 -2.84 -8.96 23.81
CA ALA A 240 -3.94 -8.84 22.84
C ALA A 240 -5.33 -8.98 23.52
N ALA A 241 -5.47 -9.90 24.47
CA ALA A 241 -6.69 -10.13 25.27
C ALA A 241 -7.15 -8.94 26.13
N SER A 242 -6.29 -7.95 26.38
CA SER A 242 -6.60 -6.80 27.25
C SER A 242 -7.15 -5.58 26.50
N VAL A 243 -7.10 -5.59 25.16
CA VAL A 243 -7.67 -4.52 24.32
C VAL A 243 -9.12 -4.90 23.99
N ALA A 244 -10.01 -4.81 24.98
CA ALA A 244 -11.44 -5.00 24.76
C ALA A 244 -11.98 -3.94 23.78
N PRO A 245 -12.93 -4.28 22.88
CA PRO A 245 -13.52 -3.28 22.02
C PRO A 245 -14.29 -2.29 22.90
N ALA A 246 -14.01 -1.00 22.76
CA ALA A 246 -14.94 0.02 23.22
C ALA A 246 -16.27 -0.24 22.52
N ALA A 247 -17.30 -0.62 23.29
CA ALA A 247 -18.65 -0.77 22.79
C ALA A 247 -19.05 0.54 22.09
N ARG A 248 -19.40 0.44 20.81
CA ARG A 248 -20.13 1.49 20.11
C ARG A 248 -21.61 1.31 20.37
#